data_AF-A0ABD0P9Z7-F1
#
_entry.id   AF-A0ABD0P9Z7-F1
#
_cell.length_a   1.000
_cell.length_b   1.000
_cell.length_c   1.000
_cell.angle_alpha   90.00
_cell.angle_beta   90.00
_cell.angle_gamma   90.00
#
_symmetry.space_group_name_H-M   'P 1'
#
loop_
_entity.id
_entity.type
_entity.pdbx_description
1 polymer ?
#
loop_
_entity_poly.entity_id
_entity_poly.type
_entity_poly.pdbx_seq_one_letter_code
_entity_poly.pdbx_strand_id
1 'polypeptide(L)'
;FVEPDPSHTLEERVVHWYFAQLDNNGSHDINKKEMKPFKRYVKKKAKPKRCARKFTDYCDLNKDKTISLQELKGCLGVNKE
;
A
#
# COMPACT_ATOMS: atom_id res chain seq x y z
N PHE A 1 14.86 -11.79 -6.28
CA PHE A 1 14.06 -10.92 -7.16
C PHE A 1 13.01 -11.80 -7.82
N VAL A 2 11.76 -11.70 -7.38
CA VAL A 2 10.65 -12.36 -8.07
C VAL A 2 10.30 -11.47 -9.25
N GLU A 3 10.50 -11.94 -10.46
CA GLU A 3 10.10 -11.19 -11.64
C GLU A 3 8.57 -11.00 -11.62
N PRO A 4 8.08 -9.76 -11.76
CA PRO A 4 6.64 -9.54 -11.77
C PRO A 4 6.03 -10.21 -13.00
N ASP A 5 4.91 -10.92 -12.79
CA ASP A 5 4.17 -11.58 -13.87
C ASP A 5 3.93 -10.59 -15.05
N PRO A 6 4.29 -10.96 -16.29
CA PRO A 6 4.14 -10.10 -17.45
C PRO A 6 2.68 -9.68 -17.73
N SER A 7 1.70 -10.39 -17.17
CA SER A 7 0.27 -10.05 -17.26
C SER A 7 -0.15 -8.86 -16.38
N HIS A 8 0.64 -8.50 -15.37
CA HIS A 8 0.32 -7.38 -14.48
C HIS A 8 0.42 -6.03 -15.19
N THR A 9 -0.52 -5.12 -14.91
CA THR A 9 -0.48 -3.76 -15.43
C THR A 9 0.71 -2.98 -14.85
N LEU A 10 1.07 -1.85 -15.47
CA LEU A 10 2.14 -1.00 -14.95
C LEU A 10 1.86 -0.58 -13.50
N GLU A 11 0.61 -0.25 -13.20
CA GLU A 11 0.15 0.13 -11.86
C GLU A 11 0.36 -1.01 -10.86
N GLU A 12 0.03 -2.24 -11.22
CA GLU A 12 0.26 -3.42 -10.38
C GLU A 12 1.74 -3.64 -10.09
N ARG A 13 2.61 -3.56 -11.11
CA ARG A 13 4.05 -3.72 -10.93
C ARG A 13 4.63 -2.63 -10.02
N VAL A 14 4.15 -1.39 -10.17
CA VAL A 14 4.56 -0.26 -9.31
C VAL A 14 4.10 -0.48 -7.88
N VAL A 15 2.87 -0.97 -7.64
CA VAL A 15 2.39 -1.27 -6.30
C VAL A 15 3.19 -2.41 -5.67
N HIS A 16 3.49 -3.48 -6.40
CA HIS A 16 4.34 -4.58 -5.92
C HIS A 16 5.74 -4.09 -5.53
N TRP A 17 6.39 -3.32 -6.40
CA TRP A 17 7.69 -2.72 -6.10
C TRP A 17 7.63 -1.82 -4.87
N TYR A 18 6.59 -0.98 -4.78
CA TYR A 18 6.43 -0.06 -3.68
C TYR A 18 6.12 -0.77 -2.36
N PHE A 19 5.33 -1.85 -2.41
CA PHE A 19 5.09 -2.72 -1.26
C PHE A 19 6.39 -3.32 -0.74
N ALA A 20 7.22 -3.88 -1.62
CA ALA A 20 8.53 -4.42 -1.26
C ALA A 20 9.53 -3.37 -0.72
N GLN A 21 9.34 -2.09 -1.05
CA GLN A 21 10.10 -0.98 -0.45
C GLN A 21 9.61 -0.61 0.95
N LEU A 22 8.34 -0.89 1.27
CA LEU A 22 7.76 -0.60 2.59
C LEU A 22 7.96 -1.77 3.55
N ASP A 23 7.79 -3.01 3.09
CA ASP A 23 8.00 -4.25 3.85
C ASP A 23 9.51 -4.51 4.01
N ASN A 24 10.11 -3.94 5.04
CA ASN A 24 11.54 -4.03 5.29
C ASN A 24 11.89 -5.24 6.17
N ASN A 25 10.91 -5.84 6.84
CA ASN A 25 11.09 -7.04 7.65
C ASN A 25 10.74 -8.34 6.90
N GLY A 26 10.25 -8.25 5.65
CA GLY A 26 9.88 -9.40 4.82
C GLY A 26 8.70 -10.18 5.38
N SER A 27 7.82 -9.50 6.13
CA SER A 27 6.68 -10.14 6.78
C SER A 27 5.48 -10.32 5.86
N HIS A 28 5.55 -9.80 4.63
CA HIS A 28 4.46 -9.75 3.66
C HIS A 28 3.27 -8.89 4.10
N ASP A 29 3.45 -8.08 5.15
CA ASP A 29 2.47 -7.12 5.67
C ASP A 29 3.17 -5.82 6.10
N ILE A 30 2.60 -4.67 5.77
CA ILE A 30 3.18 -3.38 6.16
C ILE A 30 2.69 -3.00 7.55
N ASN A 31 3.58 -3.12 8.54
CA ASN A 31 3.22 -2.79 9.92
C ASN A 31 3.17 -1.27 10.16
N LYS A 32 2.67 -0.86 11.35
CA LYS A 32 2.54 0.56 11.73
C LYS A 32 3.84 1.38 11.63
N LYS A 33 5.02 0.77 11.83
CA LYS A 33 6.31 1.47 11.73
C LYS A 33 6.70 1.70 10.27
N GLU A 34 6.54 0.69 9.43
CA GLU A 34 6.80 0.72 7.98
C GLU A 34 5.80 1.60 7.22
N MET A 35 4.60 1.74 7.77
CA MET A 35 3.55 2.60 7.21
C MET A 35 3.83 4.10 7.35
N LYS A 36 4.78 4.51 8.22
CA LYS A 36 5.10 5.93 8.47
C LYS A 36 5.51 6.72 7.22
N PRO A 37 6.49 6.26 6.40
CA PRO A 37 6.85 6.93 5.15
C PRO A 37 5.67 7.08 4.20
N PHE A 38 4.85 6.04 4.05
CA PHE A 38 3.65 6.09 3.19
C PHE A 38 2.62 7.10 3.68
N LYS A 39 2.29 7.10 4.99
CA LYS A 39 1.41 8.11 5.60
C LYS A 39 1.90 9.53 5.35
N ARG A 40 3.20 9.77 5.43
CA ARG A 40 3.81 11.08 5.16
C ARG A 40 3.65 11.46 3.69
N TYR A 41 3.88 10.51 2.78
CA TYR A 41 3.70 10.71 1.34
C TYR A 41 2.26 11.07 1.00
N VAL A 42 1.29 10.26 1.43
CA VAL A 42 -0.14 10.48 1.18
C VAL A 42 -0.60 11.82 1.78
N LYS A 43 -0.18 12.16 3.01
CA LYS A 43 -0.51 13.47 3.61
C LYS A 43 0.08 14.67 2.86
N LYS A 44 1.22 14.50 2.20
CA LYS A 44 1.88 15.55 1.40
C LYS A 44 1.21 15.71 0.04
N LYS A 45 0.86 14.61 -0.63
CA LYS A 45 0.37 14.58 -2.01
C LYS A 45 -1.15 14.60 -2.13
N ALA A 46 -1.87 13.89 -1.26
CA ALA A 46 -3.32 13.81 -1.30
C ALA A 46 -3.98 14.95 -0.49
N LYS A 47 -5.00 15.55 -1.10
CA LYS A 47 -5.91 16.50 -0.45
C LYS A 47 -7.34 15.96 -0.57
N PRO A 48 -8.21 16.18 0.42
CA PRO A 48 -7.98 16.98 1.63
C PRO A 48 -7.18 16.26 2.73
N LYS A 49 -6.48 17.04 3.58
CA LYS A 49 -5.64 16.51 4.69
C LYS A 49 -6.41 15.62 5.68
N ARG A 50 -7.72 15.84 5.83
CA ARG A 50 -8.58 15.05 6.74
C ARG A 50 -8.72 13.61 6.24
N CYS A 51 -9.03 13.42 4.96
CA CYS A 51 -9.12 12.09 4.34
C CYS A 51 -7.75 11.40 4.30
N ALA A 52 -6.69 12.14 3.95
CA ALA A 52 -5.34 11.59 3.91
C ALA A 52 -4.85 11.03 5.27
N ARG A 53 -5.33 11.56 6.40
CA ARG A 53 -5.02 11.01 7.74
C ARG A 53 -5.68 9.66 8.00
N LYS A 54 -6.84 9.43 7.39
CA LYS A 54 -7.66 8.23 7.52
C LYS A 54 -7.45 7.21 6.41
N PHE A 55 -6.64 7.55 5.41
CA PHE A 55 -6.42 6.71 4.23
C PHE A 55 -6.01 5.28 4.59
N THR A 56 -4.95 5.11 5.36
CA THR A 56 -4.50 3.76 5.77
C THR A 56 -5.50 3.05 6.67
N ASP A 57 -6.24 3.80 7.49
CA ASP A 57 -7.26 3.22 8.37
C ASP A 57 -8.47 2.73 7.55
N TYR A 58 -8.66 3.26 6.34
CA TYR A 58 -9.69 2.82 5.39
C TYR A 58 -9.21 1.65 4.53
N CYS A 59 -7.90 1.60 4.23
CA CYS A 59 -7.29 0.47 3.51
C CYS A 59 -7.24 -0.81 4.34
N ASP A 60 -7.16 -0.70 5.66
CA ASP A 60 -7.14 -1.81 6.62
C ASP A 60 -8.57 -2.36 6.78
N LEU A 61 -8.94 -3.31 5.92
CA LEU A 61 -10.30 -3.85 5.83
C LEU A 61 -10.57 -4.86 6.94
N ASN A 62 -9.56 -5.67 7.26
CA ASN A 62 -9.63 -6.69 8.31
C ASN A 62 -9.37 -6.12 9.73
N LYS A 63 -8.93 -4.86 9.84
CA LYS A 63 -8.66 -4.11 11.08
C LYS A 63 -7.52 -4.69 11.92
N ASP A 64 -6.56 -5.36 11.27
CA ASP A 64 -5.40 -5.94 11.95
C ASP A 64 -4.27 -4.92 12.22
N LYS A 65 -4.46 -3.66 11.78
CA LYS A 65 -3.51 -2.54 11.90
C LYS A 65 -2.23 -2.71 11.06
N THR A 66 -2.26 -3.64 10.13
CA THR A 66 -1.27 -3.81 9.07
C THR A 66 -1.95 -3.58 7.72
N ILE A 67 -1.18 -3.60 6.64
CA ILE A 67 -1.74 -3.54 5.28
C ILE A 67 -1.06 -4.63 4.49
N SER A 68 -1.87 -5.57 4.02
CA SER A 68 -1.44 -6.60 3.09
C SER A 68 -1.28 -6.02 1.68
N LEU A 69 -0.58 -6.76 0.81
CA LEU A 69 -0.42 -6.39 -0.59
C LEU A 69 -1.78 -6.24 -1.31
N GLN A 70 -2.74 -7.11 -0.99
CA GLN A 70 -4.07 -7.09 -1.59
C GLN A 70 -4.86 -5.85 -1.16
N GLU A 71 -4.80 -5.49 0.11
CA GLU A 71 -5.40 -4.25 0.62
C GLU A 71 -4.77 -3.02 -0.01
N LEU A 72 -3.44 -2.99 -0.15
CA LEU A 72 -2.76 -1.87 -0.80
C LEU A 72 -3.17 -1.72 -2.27
N LYS A 73 -3.25 -2.82 -3.02
CA LYS A 73 -3.73 -2.84 -4.41
C LYS A 73 -5.16 -2.31 -4.51
N GLY A 74 -6.08 -2.84 -3.70
CA GLY A 74 -7.47 -2.40 -3.67
C GLY A 74 -7.60 -0.92 -3.31
N CYS A 75 -6.84 -0.47 -2.30
CA CYS A 75 -6.93 0.90 -1.81
C CYS A 75 -6.32 1.95 -2.76
N LEU A 76 -5.38 1.54 -3.61
CA LEU A 76 -4.83 2.37 -4.68
C LEU A 76 -5.60 2.24 -6.00
N GLY A 77 -6.67 1.43 -6.05
CA GLY A 77 -7.49 1.23 -7.24
C GLY A 77 -6.77 0.44 -8.35
N VAL A 78 -5.80 -0.37 -7.96
CA VAL A 78 -4.95 -1.17 -8.86
C VAL A 78 -5.50 -2.59 -9.06
N ASN A 79 -6.49 -2.97 -8.26
CA ASN A 79 -7.20 -4.22 -8.45
C ASN A 79 -8.17 -4.10 -9.63
N LYS A 80 -7.94 -4.87 -10.69
CA LYS A 80 -8.95 -5.12 -11.73
C LYS A 80 -9.79 -6.31 -11.27
N GLU A 81 -11.01 -6.01 -10.84
CA GLU A 81 -12.16 -6.91 -10.60
C GLU A 81 -11.90 -8.15 -9.73
#